data_AF-A0A7C6BXR0-F1
#
_entry.id   AF-A0A7C6BXR0-F1
#
_cell.length_a   1.000
_cell.length_b   1.000
_cell.length_c   1.000
_cell.angle_alpha   90.00
_cell.angle_beta   90.00
_cell.angle_gamma   90.00
#
_symmetry.space_group_name_H-M   'P 1'
#
loop_
_entity.id
_entity.type
_entity.pdbx_description
1 polymer ?
#
loop_
_entity_poly.entity_id
_entity_poly.type
_entity_poly.pdbx_seq_one_letter_code
_entity_poly.pdbx_strand_id
1 'polypeptide(L)'
;MRKITLLFFAVVLTIGAYAQFNVASDNAGNYTSWNNGSNEGFGFGAWNLWQSNTSGWFLGSSSEKGFGNIDINGKSFGLWGNPSGDNYANAQRLVSNWGDGATFSIDIAVAFRNGSKGITLFATSWNEVVSFNISGDQYKFNGTNLGWAYDQASVFKLSVTQQGSDLNVRLSRGTDVHTATIVDKTLYAFKLYNGSTDAGNDLNNLYFNNLKVSYSDWSKVPEGVKVEVESNATLNSNKSVSDLIINSGTQVELAAGKQLTITGAATNAGTIILKTGATIIGDIAGTATVEQAAEEKRTYYIGSPVSGTGVGSANIGDYITFTESTDTWSAAAAFSGLAPDFGKGYGVQVAAGGTHGTPATISFTGTLNNSPAAQTVGMTIGKNQFNFLGNPYPSYLSSATVLAGGDVEQSLWFYTRTATTPEVKYQFITYNPASGGTVIPETEGIDGNVAPMQGFWVKANTASNFTFSNAMRSHKVGSAAFRAPQASEKQVLRLQVSNGTLSDEAVMLFSENANSDWNSSKMMNEGLNIYTVKAA
;
A
#
# COMPACT_ATOMS: atom_id res chain seq x y z
N MET A 1 -51.01 -11.16 -36.88
CA MET A 1 -50.51 -10.47 -35.68
C MET A 1 -49.37 -11.29 -35.08
N ARG A 2 -48.12 -10.84 -35.24
CA ARG A 2 -46.92 -11.53 -34.72
C ARG A 2 -46.76 -11.20 -33.22
N LYS A 3 -46.72 -12.24 -32.38
CA LYS A 3 -46.40 -12.12 -30.95
C LYS A 3 -44.89 -11.86 -30.82
N ILE A 4 -44.53 -10.70 -30.28
CA ILE A 4 -43.16 -10.38 -29.89
C ILE A 4 -43.01 -10.84 -28.44
N THR A 5 -42.26 -11.93 -28.24
CA THR A 5 -41.87 -12.41 -26.91
C THR A 5 -40.66 -11.58 -26.46
N LEU A 6 -40.87 -10.72 -25.47
CA LEU A 6 -39.80 -9.94 -24.84
C LEU A 6 -39.02 -10.87 -23.90
N LEU A 7 -37.81 -11.25 -24.30
CA LEU A 7 -36.91 -12.07 -23.48
C LEU A 7 -36.23 -11.14 -22.45
N PHE A 8 -36.60 -11.24 -21.18
CA PHE A 8 -35.95 -10.53 -20.09
C PHE A 8 -34.56 -11.16 -19.86
N PHE A 9 -33.49 -10.48 -20.28
CA PHE A 9 -32.12 -10.84 -19.93
C PHE A 9 -31.90 -10.48 -18.46
N ALA A 10 -31.94 -11.48 -17.58
CA ALA A 10 -31.45 -11.33 -16.22
C ALA A 10 -29.92 -11.18 -16.29
N VAL A 11 -29.45 -9.94 -16.21
CA VAL A 11 -28.03 -9.66 -15.96
C VAL A 11 -27.74 -10.12 -14.54
N VAL A 12 -27.22 -11.34 -14.40
CA VAL A 12 -26.56 -11.78 -13.18
C VAL A 12 -25.26 -10.99 -13.12
N LEU A 13 -25.32 -9.83 -12.49
CA LEU A 13 -24.13 -9.07 -12.12
C LEU A 13 -23.43 -9.92 -11.04
N THR A 14 -22.40 -10.67 -11.41
CA THR A 14 -21.46 -11.21 -10.43
C THR A 14 -20.75 -10.02 -9.82
N ILE A 15 -21.27 -9.53 -8.69
CA ILE A 15 -20.61 -8.51 -7.89
C ILE A 15 -19.38 -9.19 -7.30
N GLY A 16 -18.23 -9.07 -7.98
CA GLY A 16 -16.96 -9.36 -7.32
C GLY A 16 -16.93 -8.52 -6.05
N ALA A 17 -16.68 -9.15 -4.90
CA ALA A 17 -16.48 -8.40 -3.67
C ALA A 17 -15.31 -7.46 -3.90
N TYR A 18 -15.60 -6.16 -4.05
CA TYR A 18 -14.56 -5.15 -4.12
C TYR A 18 -13.78 -5.20 -2.79
N ALA A 19 -12.46 -5.05 -2.88
CA ALA A 19 -11.61 -4.91 -1.71
C ALA A 19 -12.17 -3.85 -0.76
N GLN A 20 -12.15 -4.09 0.55
CA GLN A 20 -12.52 -3.09 1.54
C GLN A 20 -11.28 -2.60 2.28
N PHE A 21 -11.03 -1.30 2.18
CA PHE A 21 -10.02 -0.56 2.93
C PHE A 21 -10.69 0.12 4.12
N ASN A 22 -10.58 -0.47 5.31
CA ASN A 22 -11.19 0.04 6.53
C ASN A 22 -10.36 1.20 7.05
N VAL A 23 -10.97 2.36 7.21
CA VAL A 23 -10.34 3.54 7.84
C VAL A 23 -10.91 3.85 9.22
N ALA A 24 -11.99 3.16 9.58
CA ALA A 24 -12.53 3.10 10.93
C ALA A 24 -13.24 1.76 11.14
N SER A 25 -13.09 1.17 12.32
CA SER A 25 -13.76 -0.08 12.70
C SER A 25 -13.96 -0.10 14.20
N ASP A 26 -15.14 -0.55 14.63
CA ASP A 26 -15.43 -0.75 16.04
C ASP A 26 -16.54 -1.78 16.28
N ASN A 27 -16.42 -2.54 17.36
CA ASN A 27 -17.41 -3.52 17.78
C ASN A 27 -17.37 -3.72 19.30
N ALA A 28 -18.46 -4.23 19.86
CA ALA A 28 -18.61 -4.44 21.30
C ALA A 28 -17.63 -5.46 21.89
N GLY A 29 -17.06 -6.35 21.07
CA GLY A 29 -16.04 -7.31 21.46
C GLY A 29 -14.72 -6.67 21.89
N ASN A 30 -14.47 -5.41 21.48
CA ASN A 30 -13.31 -4.63 21.92
C ASN A 30 -13.41 -4.18 23.38
N TYR A 31 -14.61 -4.24 23.98
CA TYR A 31 -14.90 -3.56 25.25
C TYR A 31 -15.03 -4.53 26.42
N THR A 32 -14.42 -4.14 27.54
CA THR A 32 -14.68 -4.76 28.86
C THR A 32 -15.79 -4.00 29.60
N SER A 33 -15.80 -2.67 29.50
CA SER A 33 -16.91 -1.80 29.93
C SER A 33 -17.17 -0.76 28.83
N TRP A 34 -18.40 -0.23 28.78
CA TRP A 34 -18.79 0.78 27.79
C TRP A 34 -19.41 1.98 28.50
N ASN A 35 -18.69 3.09 28.50
CA ASN A 35 -19.03 4.31 29.22
C ASN A 35 -18.97 5.51 28.27
N ASN A 36 -19.50 6.65 28.73
CA ASN A 36 -19.32 7.91 28.02
C ASN A 36 -17.82 8.21 27.87
N GLY A 37 -17.37 8.53 26.66
CA GLY A 37 -15.97 8.75 26.31
C GLY A 37 -15.18 7.51 25.89
N SER A 38 -15.72 6.30 26.00
CA SER A 38 -14.99 5.08 25.58
C SER A 38 -14.72 5.06 24.07
N ASN A 39 -13.58 4.47 23.65
CA ASN A 39 -13.15 4.41 22.25
C ASN A 39 -12.12 3.28 22.01
N GLU A 40 -12.55 2.01 22.04
CA GLU A 40 -11.64 0.85 21.95
C GLU A 40 -11.48 0.33 20.51
N GLY A 41 -12.21 0.88 19.53
CA GLY A 41 -11.97 0.69 18.11
C GLY A 41 -10.92 1.65 17.55
N PHE A 42 -10.90 1.82 16.22
CA PHE A 42 -10.04 2.81 15.57
C PHE A 42 -10.82 3.64 14.54
N GLY A 43 -10.29 4.83 14.22
CA GLY A 43 -10.80 5.70 13.15
C GLY A 43 -12.10 6.45 13.43
N PHE A 44 -12.80 6.14 14.52
CA PHE A 44 -13.96 6.88 15.00
C PHE A 44 -13.59 7.82 16.17
N GLY A 45 -14.43 8.85 16.39
CA GLY A 45 -14.38 9.64 17.62
C GLY A 45 -14.87 8.85 18.85
N ALA A 46 -14.62 9.36 20.05
CA ALA A 46 -15.11 8.75 21.28
C ALA A 46 -16.65 8.71 21.34
N TRP A 47 -17.20 7.70 22.01
CA TRP A 47 -18.64 7.61 22.27
C TRP A 47 -19.10 8.79 23.12
N ASN A 48 -20.17 9.46 22.71
CA ASN A 48 -20.91 10.39 23.56
C ASN A 48 -22.24 9.74 23.94
N LEU A 49 -22.37 9.38 25.22
CA LEU A 49 -23.49 8.64 25.78
C LEU A 49 -24.21 9.51 26.82
N TRP A 50 -25.54 9.55 26.74
CA TRP A 50 -26.38 10.21 27.73
C TRP A 50 -27.74 9.54 27.82
N GLN A 51 -28.41 9.77 28.95
CA GLN A 51 -29.68 9.16 29.25
C GLN A 51 -30.65 10.17 29.89
N SER A 52 -31.95 9.85 29.81
CA SER A 52 -33.00 10.55 30.55
C SER A 52 -33.68 9.59 31.50
N ASN A 53 -33.98 10.06 32.71
CA ASN A 53 -34.68 9.31 33.74
C ASN A 53 -34.02 7.96 34.03
N THR A 54 -34.76 6.86 33.89
CA THR A 54 -34.30 5.52 34.27
C THR A 54 -33.54 4.80 33.17
N SER A 55 -33.52 5.26 31.92
CA SER A 55 -32.86 4.59 30.78
C SER A 55 -31.34 4.38 30.91
N GLY A 56 -30.71 3.63 30.00
CA GLY A 56 -29.25 3.47 29.98
C GLY A 56 -28.68 2.63 28.84
N TRP A 57 -27.40 2.26 28.96
CA TRP A 57 -26.65 1.47 27.98
C TRP A 57 -25.88 0.33 28.64
N PHE A 58 -25.49 -0.68 27.86
CA PHE A 58 -24.81 -1.88 28.36
C PHE A 58 -24.07 -2.63 27.24
N LEU A 59 -23.24 -3.60 27.64
CA LEU A 59 -22.69 -4.64 26.75
C LEU A 59 -23.41 -5.95 27.07
N GLY A 60 -23.85 -6.68 26.04
CA GLY A 60 -24.49 -7.98 26.23
C GLY A 60 -24.69 -8.73 24.92
N SER A 61 -25.01 -10.02 25.00
CA SER A 61 -25.34 -10.81 23.81
C SER A 61 -26.73 -10.45 23.30
N SER A 62 -26.83 -10.15 22.01
CA SER A 62 -28.09 -9.98 21.29
C SER A 62 -28.79 -11.34 21.12
N SER A 63 -28.02 -12.36 20.76
CA SER A 63 -28.56 -13.70 20.44
C SER A 63 -29.07 -14.45 21.67
N GLU A 64 -28.40 -14.36 22.82
CA GLU A 64 -28.86 -14.96 24.10
C GLU A 64 -30.18 -14.35 24.58
N LYS A 65 -30.52 -13.14 24.13
CA LYS A 65 -31.76 -12.44 24.48
C LYS A 65 -32.88 -12.64 23.47
N GLY A 66 -32.68 -13.46 22.43
CA GLY A 66 -33.70 -13.78 21.43
C GLY A 66 -33.82 -12.79 20.27
N PHE A 67 -32.84 -11.89 20.12
CA PHE A 67 -32.69 -11.04 18.93
C PHE A 67 -31.93 -11.80 17.83
N GLY A 68 -31.88 -11.21 16.64
CA GLY A 68 -30.95 -11.66 15.61
C GLY A 68 -29.49 -11.47 16.05
N ASN A 69 -28.63 -12.43 15.71
CA ASN A 69 -27.25 -12.45 16.19
C ASN A 69 -26.37 -11.43 15.45
N ILE A 70 -25.85 -10.44 16.17
CA ILE A 70 -24.85 -9.48 15.71
C ILE A 70 -23.62 -9.46 16.63
N ASP A 71 -23.46 -10.48 17.48
CA ASP A 71 -22.44 -10.53 18.51
C ASP A 71 -21.04 -10.76 17.93
N ILE A 72 -20.05 -10.04 18.48
CA ILE A 72 -18.63 -10.28 18.26
C ILE A 72 -18.02 -10.58 19.63
N ASN A 73 -17.28 -11.70 19.73
CA ASN A 73 -16.78 -12.23 21.01
C ASN A 73 -17.90 -12.34 22.08
N GLY A 74 -19.11 -12.73 21.64
CA GLY A 74 -20.27 -12.91 22.51
C GLY A 74 -20.95 -11.61 22.99
N LYS A 75 -20.57 -10.44 22.45
CA LYS A 75 -21.10 -9.14 22.88
C LYS A 75 -21.57 -8.28 21.72
N SER A 76 -22.56 -7.44 22.03
CA SER A 76 -23.08 -6.33 21.25
C SER A 76 -23.31 -5.12 22.15
N PHE A 77 -23.36 -3.92 21.57
CA PHE A 77 -23.75 -2.71 22.30
C PHE A 77 -25.27 -2.70 22.46
N GLY A 78 -25.78 -2.35 23.63
CA GLY A 78 -27.21 -2.35 23.94
C GLY A 78 -27.68 -1.02 24.53
N LEU A 79 -28.87 -0.56 24.13
CA LEU A 79 -29.57 0.59 24.70
C LEU A 79 -30.94 0.16 25.24
N TRP A 80 -31.31 0.65 26.43
CA TRP A 80 -32.61 0.40 27.05
C TRP A 80 -33.26 1.70 27.51
N GLY A 81 -34.57 1.80 27.34
CA GLY A 81 -35.33 3.03 27.57
C GLY A 81 -36.74 2.77 28.08
N ASN A 82 -36.86 1.85 29.04
CA ASN A 82 -38.10 1.50 29.73
C ASN A 82 -38.14 2.12 31.14
N PRO A 83 -39.33 2.27 31.76
CA PRO A 83 -40.67 2.06 31.19
C PRO A 83 -41.07 3.13 30.16
N SER A 84 -42.27 2.99 29.58
CA SER A 84 -42.86 3.97 28.66
C SER A 84 -42.94 5.36 29.29
N GLY A 85 -42.79 6.41 28.48
CA GLY A 85 -42.64 7.81 28.94
C GLY A 85 -41.33 8.40 28.45
N ASP A 86 -40.81 9.44 29.10
CA ASP A 86 -39.62 10.18 28.65
C ASP A 86 -38.28 9.52 29.08
N ASN A 87 -38.21 8.19 29.07
CA ASN A 87 -36.97 7.43 29.31
C ASN A 87 -36.25 7.20 27.97
N TYR A 88 -35.06 7.77 27.77
CA TYR A 88 -34.30 7.65 26.51
C TYR A 88 -32.81 7.47 26.76
N ALA A 89 -32.26 6.37 26.26
CA ALA A 89 -30.82 6.20 26.15
C ALA A 89 -30.36 6.60 24.74
N ASN A 90 -29.21 7.28 24.67
CA ASN A 90 -28.64 7.77 23.42
C ASN A 90 -27.16 7.43 23.35
N ALA A 91 -26.70 7.08 22.16
CA ALA A 91 -25.30 6.86 21.86
C ALA A 91 -24.96 7.51 20.52
N GLN A 92 -24.05 8.48 20.51
CA GLN A 92 -23.65 9.17 19.28
C GLN A 92 -22.13 9.20 19.09
N ARG A 93 -21.71 9.28 17.83
CA ARG A 93 -20.30 9.46 17.45
C ARG A 93 -20.17 10.30 16.19
N LEU A 94 -19.03 10.98 16.11
CA LEU A 94 -18.53 11.53 14.87
C LEU A 94 -17.98 10.42 13.98
N VAL A 95 -18.23 10.56 12.68
CA VAL A 95 -17.64 9.76 11.62
C VAL A 95 -16.42 10.52 11.11
N SER A 96 -15.22 9.99 11.38
CA SER A 96 -13.96 10.57 10.89
C SER A 96 -13.51 9.83 9.61
N ASN A 97 -12.43 10.32 8.98
CA ASN A 97 -11.86 9.74 7.75
C ASN A 97 -12.89 9.58 6.63
N TRP A 98 -13.80 10.56 6.51
CA TRP A 98 -14.90 10.56 5.57
C TRP A 98 -14.61 11.41 4.33
N GLY A 99 -15.08 10.96 3.17
CA GLY A 99 -14.95 11.66 1.89
C GLY A 99 -15.64 10.90 0.77
N ASP A 100 -15.53 11.39 -0.46
CA ASP A 100 -16.09 10.72 -1.65
C ASP A 100 -15.61 9.27 -1.76
N GLY A 101 -16.53 8.34 -1.96
CA GLY A 101 -16.28 6.89 -2.00
C GLY A 101 -16.28 6.19 -0.64
N ALA A 102 -16.35 6.92 0.49
CA ALA A 102 -16.45 6.32 1.82
C ALA A 102 -17.81 5.66 2.02
N THR A 103 -17.83 4.51 2.70
CA THR A 103 -19.04 3.82 3.12
C THR A 103 -19.03 3.59 4.63
N PHE A 104 -20.02 4.14 5.33
CA PHE A 104 -20.32 3.83 6.72
C PHE A 104 -21.27 2.64 6.78
N SER A 105 -21.01 1.67 7.65
CA SER A 105 -21.94 0.56 7.92
C SER A 105 -22.09 0.24 9.39
N ILE A 106 -23.25 -0.29 9.76
CA ILE A 106 -23.60 -0.74 11.10
C ILE A 106 -24.68 -1.83 11.03
N ASP A 107 -24.60 -2.81 11.91
CA ASP A 107 -25.65 -3.80 12.13
C ASP A 107 -26.49 -3.41 13.35
N ILE A 108 -27.82 -3.49 13.23
CA ILE A 108 -28.78 -3.14 14.29
C ILE A 108 -29.75 -4.30 14.47
N ALA A 109 -29.87 -4.83 15.68
CA ALA A 109 -30.80 -5.91 16.02
C ALA A 109 -31.92 -5.39 16.92
N VAL A 110 -33.16 -5.64 16.50
CA VAL A 110 -34.38 -5.20 17.20
C VAL A 110 -35.41 -6.32 17.16
N ALA A 111 -36.00 -6.63 18.32
CA ALA A 111 -37.09 -7.58 18.44
C ALA A 111 -38.45 -6.88 18.43
N PHE A 112 -38.85 -6.23 19.53
CA PHE A 112 -40.16 -5.56 19.60
C PHE A 112 -40.14 -4.17 18.95
N ARG A 113 -41.31 -3.79 18.40
CA ARG A 113 -41.51 -2.54 17.65
C ARG A 113 -42.24 -1.45 18.46
N ASN A 114 -42.15 -1.53 19.77
CA ASN A 114 -42.74 -0.58 20.70
C ASN A 114 -41.79 0.60 21.00
N GLY A 115 -42.34 1.63 21.66
CA GLY A 115 -41.61 2.86 21.98
C GLY A 115 -41.08 3.57 20.73
N SER A 116 -39.88 4.14 20.85
CA SER A 116 -39.15 4.79 19.77
C SER A 116 -37.67 4.42 19.84
N LYS A 117 -37.17 3.72 18.82
CA LYS A 117 -35.78 3.28 18.78
C LYS A 117 -35.25 3.28 17.34
N GLY A 118 -33.94 3.43 17.18
CA GLY A 118 -33.33 3.38 15.85
C GLY A 118 -32.06 4.23 15.75
N ILE A 119 -31.81 4.74 14.55
CA ILE A 119 -30.62 5.52 14.20
C ILE A 119 -30.99 6.76 13.39
N THR A 120 -30.38 7.89 13.72
CA THR A 120 -30.42 9.13 12.94
C THR A 120 -29.02 9.47 12.47
N LEU A 121 -28.89 9.86 11.21
CA LEU A 121 -27.65 10.32 10.60
C LEU A 121 -27.66 11.84 10.48
N PHE A 122 -26.48 12.43 10.63
CA PHE A 122 -26.31 13.87 10.65
C PHE A 122 -25.25 14.31 9.65
N ALA A 123 -25.48 15.47 9.06
CA ALA A 123 -24.50 16.27 8.37
C ALA A 123 -23.81 17.22 9.34
N THR A 124 -22.88 18.02 8.84
CA THR A 124 -22.17 19.04 9.61
C THR A 124 -23.15 19.93 10.39
N SER A 125 -22.68 20.41 11.55
CA SER A 125 -23.49 21.16 12.53
C SER A 125 -24.67 20.39 13.12
N TRP A 126 -24.62 19.05 13.11
CA TRP A 126 -25.68 18.17 13.63
C TRP A 126 -27.04 18.37 12.95
N ASN A 127 -27.02 18.71 11.65
CA ASN A 127 -28.23 18.77 10.85
C ASN A 127 -28.70 17.36 10.53
N GLU A 128 -29.93 16.99 10.89
CA GLU A 128 -30.49 15.68 10.55
C GLU A 128 -30.57 15.49 9.03
N VAL A 129 -30.13 14.32 8.58
CA VAL A 129 -30.11 13.91 7.18
C VAL A 129 -31.22 12.89 6.92
N VAL A 130 -31.23 11.85 7.73
CA VAL A 130 -32.13 10.71 7.58
C VAL A 130 -32.25 9.96 8.90
N SER A 131 -33.41 9.37 9.15
CA SER A 131 -33.67 8.52 10.32
C SER A 131 -34.32 7.20 9.92
N PHE A 132 -33.79 6.11 10.46
CA PHE A 132 -34.46 4.83 10.53
C PHE A 132 -35.02 4.67 11.94
N ASN A 133 -36.34 4.61 12.06
CA ASN A 133 -37.07 4.60 13.31
C ASN A 133 -38.00 3.39 13.39
N ILE A 134 -38.00 2.70 14.52
CA ILE A 134 -38.95 1.65 14.87
C ILE A 134 -39.86 2.20 15.95
N SER A 135 -41.13 2.39 15.62
CA SER A 135 -42.15 2.92 16.53
C SER A 135 -43.56 2.62 16.03
N GLY A 136 -44.53 2.63 16.95
CA GLY A 136 -45.95 2.45 16.60
C GLY A 136 -46.23 1.16 15.84
N ASP A 137 -45.49 0.10 16.19
CA ASP A 137 -45.55 -1.20 15.54
C ASP A 137 -45.21 -1.17 14.03
N GLN A 138 -44.24 -0.33 13.65
CA GLN A 138 -43.80 -0.15 12.26
C GLN A 138 -42.28 0.04 12.16
N TYR A 139 -41.72 -0.28 10.99
CA TYR A 139 -40.37 0.09 10.59
C TYR A 139 -40.47 1.29 9.65
N LYS A 140 -39.90 2.44 10.02
CA LYS A 140 -40.05 3.70 9.31
C LYS A 140 -38.71 4.23 8.82
N PHE A 141 -38.67 4.70 7.59
CA PHE A 141 -37.55 5.46 7.04
C PHE A 141 -38.03 6.88 6.75
N ASN A 142 -37.41 7.88 7.38
CA ASN A 142 -37.86 9.28 7.35
C ASN A 142 -39.36 9.44 7.62
N GLY A 143 -39.86 8.74 8.64
CA GLY A 143 -41.26 8.78 9.05
C GLY A 143 -42.21 7.94 8.19
N THR A 144 -41.76 7.41 7.04
CA THR A 144 -42.59 6.60 6.14
C THR A 144 -42.46 5.12 6.48
N ASN A 145 -43.58 4.44 6.70
CA ASN A 145 -43.60 2.99 6.95
C ASN A 145 -43.08 2.21 5.73
N LEU A 146 -42.12 1.32 5.95
CA LEU A 146 -41.51 0.47 4.92
C LEU A 146 -42.39 -0.72 4.52
N GLY A 147 -43.42 -1.05 5.31
CA GLY A 147 -44.32 -2.18 5.04
C GLY A 147 -43.71 -3.55 5.32
N TRP A 148 -42.52 -3.60 5.92
CA TRP A 148 -41.83 -4.83 6.26
C TRP A 148 -42.54 -5.58 7.38
N ALA A 149 -42.70 -6.90 7.22
CA ALA A 149 -43.36 -7.77 8.19
C ALA A 149 -42.60 -7.82 9.53
N TYR A 150 -43.30 -8.03 10.65
CA TYR A 150 -42.65 -8.23 11.94
C TYR A 150 -41.78 -9.50 11.93
N ASP A 151 -40.58 -9.40 12.51
CA ASP A 151 -39.73 -10.55 12.83
C ASP A 151 -38.93 -10.23 14.11
N GLN A 152 -39.01 -11.09 15.12
CA GLN A 152 -38.30 -10.92 16.39
C GLN A 152 -36.77 -10.98 16.22
N ALA A 153 -36.28 -11.76 15.26
CA ALA A 153 -34.85 -11.92 15.01
C ALA A 153 -34.33 -10.92 13.96
N SER A 154 -34.99 -9.77 13.79
CA SER A 154 -34.63 -8.77 12.77
C SER A 154 -33.21 -8.24 12.99
N VAL A 155 -32.35 -8.41 11.97
CA VAL A 155 -31.05 -7.73 11.83
C VAL A 155 -31.12 -6.78 10.65
N PHE A 156 -30.99 -5.50 10.93
CA PHE A 156 -30.91 -4.43 9.94
C PHE A 156 -29.46 -4.11 9.64
N LYS A 157 -29.09 -4.21 8.37
CA LYS A 157 -27.79 -3.74 7.87
C LYS A 157 -27.99 -2.38 7.23
N LEU A 158 -27.46 -1.35 7.86
CA LEU A 158 -27.43 -0.01 7.30
C LEU A 158 -26.05 0.24 6.67
N SER A 159 -26.05 0.70 5.43
CA SER A 159 -24.86 1.19 4.74
C SER A 159 -25.15 2.53 4.10
N VAL A 160 -24.21 3.46 4.19
CA VAL A 160 -24.31 4.82 3.65
C VAL A 160 -23.05 5.10 2.89
N THR A 161 -23.12 5.44 1.61
CA THR A 161 -21.96 5.72 0.77
C THR A 161 -21.97 7.18 0.32
N GLN A 162 -20.85 7.89 0.47
CA GLN A 162 -20.66 9.19 -0.15
C GLN A 162 -20.39 9.00 -1.65
N GLN A 163 -21.24 9.56 -2.51
CA GLN A 163 -21.04 9.59 -3.96
C GLN A 163 -21.05 11.05 -4.44
N GLY A 164 -19.86 11.63 -4.61
CA GLY A 164 -19.72 13.06 -4.83
C GLY A 164 -20.31 13.86 -3.66
N SER A 165 -21.27 14.73 -3.94
CA SER A 165 -21.98 15.52 -2.92
C SER A 165 -23.18 14.80 -2.28
N ASP A 166 -23.52 13.60 -2.74
CA ASP A 166 -24.73 12.90 -2.31
C ASP A 166 -24.42 11.73 -1.36
N LEU A 167 -25.41 11.36 -0.54
CA LEU A 167 -25.39 10.15 0.28
C LEU A 167 -26.35 9.12 -0.29
N ASN A 168 -25.81 7.96 -0.67
CA ASN A 168 -26.62 6.80 -0.99
C ASN A 168 -26.78 5.92 0.25
N VAL A 169 -28.01 5.84 0.74
CA VAL A 169 -28.40 5.03 1.88
C VAL A 169 -28.99 3.72 1.38
N ARG A 170 -28.53 2.60 1.95
CA ARG A 170 -29.12 1.28 1.77
C ARG A 170 -29.37 0.66 3.13
N LEU A 171 -30.61 0.31 3.41
CA LEU A 171 -31.05 -0.41 4.59
C LEU A 171 -31.60 -1.77 4.15
N SER A 172 -31.18 -2.87 4.78
CA SER A 172 -31.71 -4.19 4.45
C SER A 172 -31.95 -5.05 5.68
N ARG A 173 -32.92 -5.96 5.59
CA ARG A 173 -33.19 -7.01 6.56
C ARG A 173 -33.60 -8.28 5.82
N GLY A 174 -32.76 -9.31 5.82
CA GLY A 174 -33.00 -10.50 5.01
C GLY A 174 -33.09 -10.14 3.52
N THR A 175 -34.20 -10.48 2.87
CA THR A 175 -34.50 -10.09 1.48
C THR A 175 -35.10 -8.69 1.34
N ASP A 176 -35.57 -8.08 2.43
CA ASP A 176 -36.12 -6.73 2.41
C ASP A 176 -35.00 -5.72 2.19
N VAL A 177 -35.18 -4.79 1.23
CA VAL A 177 -34.20 -3.74 0.91
C VAL A 177 -34.91 -2.42 0.68
N HIS A 178 -34.38 -1.36 1.26
CA HIS A 178 -34.75 0.03 1.00
C HIS A 178 -33.50 0.83 0.62
N THR A 179 -33.62 1.70 -0.38
CA THR A 179 -32.55 2.58 -0.83
C THR A 179 -33.06 4.01 -0.98
N ALA A 180 -32.23 4.97 -0.64
CA ALA A 180 -32.50 6.39 -0.82
C ALA A 180 -31.23 7.15 -1.20
N THR A 181 -31.37 8.20 -2.00
CA THR A 181 -30.29 9.16 -2.28
C THR A 181 -30.65 10.48 -1.59
N ILE A 182 -29.77 10.97 -0.73
CA ILE A 182 -29.91 12.25 -0.07
C ILE A 182 -28.95 13.23 -0.74
N VAL A 183 -29.52 14.23 -1.41
CA VAL A 183 -28.78 15.15 -2.28
C VAL A 183 -28.06 16.21 -1.46
N ASP A 184 -26.84 16.55 -1.87
CA ASP A 184 -26.01 17.64 -1.31
C ASP A 184 -25.84 17.56 0.21
N LYS A 185 -25.51 16.35 0.69
CA LYS A 185 -25.18 16.08 2.09
C LYS A 185 -23.89 15.28 2.21
N THR A 186 -23.17 15.55 3.28
CA THR A 186 -21.99 14.79 3.69
C THR A 186 -22.24 14.23 5.08
N LEU A 187 -21.97 12.93 5.26
CA LEU A 187 -22.13 12.29 6.56
C LEU A 187 -21.08 12.86 7.52
N TYR A 188 -21.53 13.18 8.73
CA TYR A 188 -20.69 13.77 9.78
C TYR A 188 -20.78 12.97 11.08
N ALA A 189 -21.98 12.52 11.44
CA ALA A 189 -22.21 11.81 12.69
C ALA A 189 -23.43 10.88 12.58
N PHE A 190 -23.59 10.00 13.56
CA PHE A 190 -24.81 9.25 13.78
C PHE A 190 -25.17 9.24 15.27
N LYS A 191 -26.47 9.05 15.56
CA LYS A 191 -27.02 8.85 16.90
C LYS A 191 -27.94 7.65 16.89
N LEU A 192 -27.66 6.70 17.76
CA LEU A 192 -28.55 5.61 18.12
C LEU A 192 -29.35 5.99 19.35
N TYR A 193 -30.59 5.53 19.42
CA TYR A 193 -31.48 5.80 20.54
C TYR A 193 -32.42 4.63 20.80
N ASN A 194 -32.82 4.48 22.06
CA ASN A 194 -33.93 3.63 22.47
C ASN A 194 -34.67 4.30 23.63
N GLY A 195 -35.98 4.47 23.50
CA GLY A 195 -36.79 5.13 24.51
C GLY A 195 -38.28 4.85 24.44
N SER A 196 -38.95 5.23 25.51
CA SER A 196 -40.40 5.06 25.71
C SER A 196 -40.91 3.62 25.50
N THR A 197 -40.10 2.61 25.83
CA THR A 197 -40.46 1.20 25.62
C THR A 197 -41.16 0.61 26.83
N ASP A 198 -41.92 -0.47 26.66
CA ASP A 198 -42.57 -1.15 27.78
C ASP A 198 -41.54 -1.72 28.77
N ALA A 199 -41.94 -1.90 30.04
CA ALA A 199 -41.10 -2.49 31.07
C ALA A 199 -41.14 -4.03 31.05
N GLY A 200 -40.13 -4.65 31.68
CA GLY A 200 -40.18 -6.07 32.07
C GLY A 200 -39.78 -7.09 31.00
N ASN A 201 -39.22 -6.67 29.86
CA ASN A 201 -38.69 -7.60 28.86
C ASN A 201 -37.47 -7.02 28.12
N ASP A 202 -36.39 -7.80 28.00
CA ASP A 202 -35.16 -7.42 27.31
C ASP A 202 -35.37 -7.24 25.79
N LEU A 203 -36.39 -7.88 25.20
CA LEU A 203 -36.76 -7.74 23.78
C LEU A 203 -37.22 -6.32 23.40
N ASN A 204 -37.40 -5.44 24.40
CA ASN A 204 -37.66 -4.00 24.22
C ASN A 204 -36.39 -3.19 23.90
N ASN A 205 -35.20 -3.77 24.10
CA ASN A 205 -33.94 -3.06 23.91
C ASN A 205 -33.59 -2.91 22.42
N LEU A 206 -32.61 -2.06 22.13
CA LEU A 206 -31.97 -2.00 20.82
C LEU A 206 -30.53 -2.46 20.96
N TYR A 207 -30.12 -3.40 20.12
CA TYR A 207 -28.72 -3.81 19.99
C TYR A 207 -28.12 -3.28 18.70
N PHE A 208 -26.82 -2.99 18.71
CA PHE A 208 -26.07 -2.64 17.51
C PHE A 208 -24.61 -3.08 17.62
N ASN A 209 -23.95 -3.28 16.47
CA ASN A 209 -22.56 -3.71 16.40
C ASN A 209 -21.94 -3.46 15.02
N ASN A 210 -20.70 -3.93 14.80
CA ASN A 210 -20.03 -3.99 13.50
C ASN A 210 -19.95 -2.63 12.79
N LEU A 211 -19.54 -1.59 13.52
CA LEU A 211 -19.39 -0.25 12.96
C LEU A 211 -18.15 -0.18 12.09
N LYS A 212 -18.29 0.40 10.90
CA LYS A 212 -17.18 0.46 9.95
C LYS A 212 -17.27 1.68 9.05
N VAL A 213 -16.12 2.27 8.71
CA VAL A 213 -15.97 3.19 7.57
C VAL A 213 -14.93 2.58 6.64
N SER A 214 -15.30 2.40 5.37
CA SER A 214 -14.42 1.77 4.39
C SER A 214 -14.49 2.42 3.02
N TYR A 215 -13.44 2.20 2.23
CA TYR A 215 -13.38 2.56 0.82
C TYR A 215 -13.23 1.30 -0.01
N SER A 216 -13.80 1.30 -1.21
CA SER A 216 -13.60 0.25 -2.22
C SER A 216 -12.51 0.59 -3.24
N ASP A 217 -12.09 1.85 -3.30
CA ASP A 217 -11.03 2.34 -4.17
C ASP A 217 -9.93 2.98 -3.32
N TRP A 218 -8.72 2.43 -3.44
CA TRP A 218 -7.55 2.90 -2.72
C TRP A 218 -7.22 4.36 -3.04
N SER A 219 -7.52 4.82 -4.27
CA SER A 219 -7.30 6.21 -4.68
C SER A 219 -8.12 7.22 -3.87
N LYS A 220 -9.22 6.77 -3.25
CA LYS A 220 -10.15 7.57 -2.45
C LYS A 220 -9.88 7.52 -0.95
N VAL A 221 -9.08 6.57 -0.48
CA VAL A 221 -8.67 6.50 0.93
C VAL A 221 -7.99 7.83 1.31
N PRO A 222 -8.23 8.42 2.49
CA PRO A 222 -7.54 9.63 2.92
C PRO A 222 -6.03 9.41 3.16
N GLU A 223 -5.22 10.47 3.07
CA GLU A 223 -3.80 10.42 3.46
C GLU A 223 -3.64 10.37 4.99
N GLY A 224 -2.58 9.72 5.47
CA GLY A 224 -2.15 9.77 6.86
C GLY A 224 -3.09 9.10 7.86
N VAL A 225 -3.98 8.22 7.40
CA VAL A 225 -4.91 7.46 8.27
C VAL A 225 -4.44 6.03 8.47
N LYS A 226 -4.91 5.40 9.54
CA LYS A 226 -4.77 3.96 9.73
C LYS A 226 -5.68 3.22 8.76
N VAL A 227 -5.14 2.20 8.09
CA VAL A 227 -5.91 1.36 7.17
C VAL A 227 -5.81 -0.10 7.57
N GLU A 228 -6.93 -0.79 7.61
CA GLU A 228 -7.01 -2.25 7.70
C GLU A 228 -7.59 -2.83 6.40
N VAL A 229 -6.97 -3.90 5.91
CA VAL A 229 -7.32 -4.61 4.68
C VAL A 229 -7.78 -6.03 5.04
N GLU A 230 -9.08 -6.29 4.87
CA GLU A 230 -9.72 -7.55 5.27
C GLU A 230 -9.88 -8.57 4.13
N SER A 231 -9.61 -8.17 2.89
CA SER A 231 -9.81 -8.99 1.69
C SER A 231 -8.75 -8.66 0.64
N ASN A 232 -8.66 -9.48 -0.41
CA ASN A 232 -7.72 -9.24 -1.49
C ASN A 232 -7.93 -7.85 -2.10
N ALA A 233 -6.83 -7.12 -2.31
CA ALA A 233 -6.89 -5.70 -2.64
C ALA A 233 -5.75 -5.26 -3.56
N THR A 234 -6.00 -4.22 -4.35
CA THR A 234 -4.97 -3.53 -5.14
C THR A 234 -4.81 -2.09 -4.68
N LEU A 235 -3.60 -1.73 -4.28
CA LEU A 235 -3.19 -0.36 -3.96
C LEU A 235 -2.77 0.34 -5.26
N ASN A 236 -3.74 0.99 -5.91
CA ASN A 236 -3.64 1.51 -7.29
C ASN A 236 -3.16 2.98 -7.40
N SER A 237 -2.81 3.62 -6.28
CA SER A 237 -2.39 5.01 -6.18
C SER A 237 -1.27 5.18 -5.16
N ASN A 238 -0.48 6.23 -5.32
CA ASN A 238 0.49 6.61 -4.30
C ASN A 238 -0.26 7.05 -3.05
N LYS A 239 0.21 6.64 -1.87
CA LYS A 239 -0.46 6.93 -0.60
C LYS A 239 0.51 6.88 0.57
N SER A 240 0.32 7.77 1.53
CA SER A 240 0.91 7.68 2.86
C SER A 240 -0.18 7.28 3.86
N VAL A 241 0.08 6.28 4.70
CA VAL A 241 -0.82 5.83 5.78
C VAL A 241 -0.13 5.94 7.12
N SER A 242 -0.90 6.20 8.19
CA SER A 242 -0.35 6.21 9.54
C SER A 242 0.02 4.81 9.97
N ASP A 243 -0.90 3.86 9.81
CA ASP A 243 -0.72 2.46 10.16
C ASP A 243 -1.33 1.57 9.08
N LEU A 244 -0.83 0.35 8.93
CA LEU A 244 -1.34 -0.62 7.97
C LEU A 244 -1.53 -1.98 8.61
N ILE A 245 -2.74 -2.53 8.52
CA ILE A 245 -3.05 -3.90 8.96
C ILE A 245 -3.51 -4.69 7.74
N ILE A 246 -2.86 -5.82 7.49
CA ILE A 246 -3.23 -6.77 6.44
C ILE A 246 -3.60 -8.08 7.12
N ASN A 247 -4.89 -8.45 7.05
CA ASN A 247 -5.43 -9.59 7.78
C ASN A 247 -5.02 -10.93 7.15
N SER A 248 -5.13 -12.01 7.92
CA SER A 248 -4.78 -13.35 7.44
C SER A 248 -5.64 -13.78 6.25
N GLY A 249 -5.04 -14.52 5.32
CA GLY A 249 -5.71 -14.97 4.09
C GLY A 249 -5.90 -13.88 3.02
N THR A 250 -5.40 -12.66 3.26
CA THR A 250 -5.49 -11.56 2.29
C THR A 250 -4.24 -11.45 1.43
N GLN A 251 -4.43 -11.14 0.16
CA GLN A 251 -3.38 -10.79 -0.78
C GLN A 251 -3.51 -9.33 -1.20
N VAL A 252 -2.50 -8.52 -0.91
CA VAL A 252 -2.47 -7.09 -1.23
C VAL A 252 -1.44 -6.83 -2.32
N GLU A 253 -1.89 -6.37 -3.48
CA GLU A 253 -1.03 -5.96 -4.58
C GLU A 253 -0.75 -4.46 -4.50
N LEU A 254 0.52 -4.05 -4.41
CA LEU A 254 0.93 -2.70 -4.72
C LEU A 254 1.21 -2.61 -6.23
N ALA A 255 0.34 -1.89 -6.95
CA ALA A 255 0.36 -1.85 -8.40
C ALA A 255 1.66 -1.25 -8.95
N ALA A 256 1.95 -1.55 -10.23
CA ALA A 256 3.21 -1.16 -10.85
C ALA A 256 3.48 0.36 -10.75
N GLY A 257 4.71 0.71 -10.36
CA GLY A 257 5.14 2.10 -10.19
C GLY A 257 4.50 2.86 -9.02
N LYS A 258 3.66 2.22 -8.19
CA LYS A 258 2.99 2.89 -7.06
C LYS A 258 3.85 2.93 -5.80
N GLN A 259 3.59 3.93 -4.98
CA GLN A 259 4.39 4.28 -3.80
C GLN A 259 3.52 4.19 -2.55
N LEU A 260 3.95 3.40 -1.57
CA LEU A 260 3.31 3.32 -0.26
C LEU A 260 4.28 3.76 0.82
N THR A 261 3.92 4.82 1.53
CA THR A 261 4.60 5.24 2.76
C THR A 261 3.79 4.79 3.96
N ILE A 262 4.44 4.15 4.92
CA ILE A 262 3.86 3.79 6.23
C ILE A 262 4.66 4.52 7.30
N THR A 263 4.03 5.45 8.01
CA THR A 263 4.72 6.31 9.00
C THR A 263 4.70 5.77 10.43
N GLY A 264 3.79 4.85 10.72
CA GLY A 264 3.56 4.24 12.03
C GLY A 264 3.66 2.72 11.96
N ALA A 265 2.79 2.02 12.67
CA ALA A 265 2.86 0.57 12.83
C ALA A 265 2.28 -0.17 11.62
N ALA A 266 2.95 -1.25 11.20
CA ALA A 266 2.42 -2.15 10.19
C ALA A 266 2.37 -3.60 10.68
N THR A 267 1.27 -4.29 10.42
CA THR A 267 1.13 -5.73 10.66
C THR A 267 0.66 -6.39 9.39
N ASN A 268 1.34 -7.46 8.98
CA ASN A 268 0.99 -8.23 7.80
C ASN A 268 0.91 -9.72 8.14
N ALA A 269 -0.33 -10.20 8.29
CA ALA A 269 -0.64 -11.61 8.45
C ALA A 269 -1.07 -12.27 7.12
N GLY A 270 -1.11 -11.49 6.04
CA GLY A 270 -1.41 -11.94 4.68
C GLY A 270 -0.16 -12.05 3.81
N THR A 271 -0.28 -11.64 2.55
CA THR A 271 0.85 -11.55 1.61
C THR A 271 0.78 -10.25 0.82
N ILE A 272 1.91 -9.58 0.66
CA ILE A 272 2.03 -8.38 -0.18
C ILE A 272 2.71 -8.74 -1.49
N ILE A 273 2.21 -8.24 -2.62
CA ILE A 273 2.86 -8.36 -3.92
C ILE A 273 3.22 -6.96 -4.41
N LEU A 274 4.52 -6.69 -4.54
CA LEU A 274 5.03 -5.45 -5.11
C LEU A 274 5.28 -5.70 -6.60
N LYS A 275 4.48 -5.06 -7.46
CA LYS A 275 4.69 -5.11 -8.90
C LYS A 275 5.89 -4.26 -9.31
N THR A 276 6.30 -4.39 -10.56
CA THR A 276 7.47 -3.71 -11.10
C THR A 276 7.45 -2.19 -10.84
N GLY A 277 8.54 -1.67 -10.28
CA GLY A 277 8.69 -0.27 -9.91
C GLY A 277 7.86 0.19 -8.70
N ALA A 278 7.08 -0.71 -8.08
CA ALA A 278 6.38 -0.41 -6.83
C ALA A 278 7.40 -0.26 -5.69
N THR A 279 7.09 0.61 -4.73
CA THR A 279 8.01 0.91 -3.62
C THR A 279 7.30 1.07 -2.29
N ILE A 280 7.93 0.59 -1.23
CA ILE A 280 7.48 0.74 0.16
C ILE A 280 8.54 1.44 1.00
N ILE A 281 8.15 2.55 1.62
CA ILE A 281 8.89 3.18 2.73
C ILE A 281 8.10 2.95 4.01
N GLY A 282 8.79 2.53 5.06
CA GLY A 282 8.18 2.08 6.31
C GLY A 282 8.67 0.67 6.67
N ASP A 283 8.37 0.26 7.90
CA ASP A 283 8.67 -1.06 8.43
C ASP A 283 7.41 -1.92 8.35
N ILE A 284 7.50 -3.07 7.67
CA ILE A 284 6.42 -4.02 7.55
C ILE A 284 6.98 -5.43 7.42
N ALA A 285 6.71 -6.25 8.43
CA ALA A 285 7.12 -7.64 8.48
C ALA A 285 6.20 -8.55 7.65
N GLY A 286 6.39 -9.85 7.76
CA GLY A 286 5.56 -10.87 7.11
C GLY A 286 5.97 -11.12 5.66
N THR A 287 5.17 -11.95 4.99
CA THR A 287 5.50 -12.45 3.65
C THR A 287 5.19 -11.41 2.58
N ALA A 288 6.15 -11.18 1.70
CA ALA A 288 6.02 -10.37 0.51
C ALA A 288 6.66 -11.05 -0.70
N THR A 289 6.15 -10.72 -1.89
CA THR A 289 6.75 -11.05 -3.18
C THR A 289 7.04 -9.75 -3.91
N VAL A 290 8.27 -9.58 -4.38
CA VAL A 290 8.65 -8.43 -5.22
C VAL A 290 8.91 -8.92 -6.63
N GLU A 291 8.27 -8.28 -7.62
CA GLU A 291 8.28 -8.68 -9.02
C GLU A 291 8.94 -7.64 -9.91
N GLN A 292 9.88 -8.10 -10.75
CA GLN A 292 10.47 -7.33 -11.82
C GLN A 292 10.10 -7.95 -13.17
N ALA A 293 9.41 -7.17 -14.00
CA ALA A 293 9.15 -7.51 -15.38
C ALA A 293 10.47 -7.52 -16.14
N ALA A 294 10.69 -8.59 -16.88
CA ALA A 294 11.88 -8.85 -17.65
C ALA A 294 11.50 -9.18 -19.11
N GLU A 295 12.36 -8.76 -20.02
CA GLU A 295 12.31 -9.08 -21.44
C GLU A 295 13.21 -10.29 -21.69
N GLU A 296 12.83 -11.15 -22.64
CA GLU A 296 13.61 -12.34 -23.01
C GLU A 296 14.99 -11.99 -23.59
N LYS A 297 15.92 -12.96 -23.54
CA LYS A 297 17.26 -12.88 -24.13
C LYS A 297 18.18 -11.81 -23.50
N ARG A 298 18.12 -11.65 -22.18
CA ARG A 298 18.98 -10.71 -21.44
C ARG A 298 19.44 -11.26 -20.10
N THR A 299 20.63 -10.85 -19.68
CA THR A 299 21.07 -10.94 -18.29
C THR A 299 20.68 -9.68 -17.53
N TYR A 300 19.86 -9.82 -16.49
CA TYR A 300 19.51 -8.75 -15.57
C TYR A 300 20.44 -8.75 -14.37
N TYR A 301 21.06 -7.62 -14.07
CA TYR A 301 21.79 -7.46 -12.82
C TYR A 301 20.82 -7.02 -11.73
N ILE A 302 20.70 -7.86 -10.70
CA ILE A 302 19.69 -7.70 -9.67
C ILE A 302 20.22 -7.84 -8.24
N GLY A 303 19.43 -7.35 -7.29
CA GLY A 303 19.56 -7.61 -5.86
C GLY A 303 18.26 -8.15 -5.28
N SER A 304 18.30 -8.71 -4.07
CA SER A 304 17.09 -9.20 -3.39
C SER A 304 16.53 -8.17 -2.39
N PRO A 305 15.28 -7.69 -2.58
CA PRO A 305 14.59 -6.81 -1.64
C PRO A 305 13.97 -7.55 -0.45
N VAL A 306 14.16 -8.87 -0.38
CA VAL A 306 13.66 -9.74 0.69
C VAL A 306 14.76 -10.63 1.24
N SER A 307 14.63 -11.01 2.50
CA SER A 307 15.25 -12.22 3.05
C SER A 307 14.30 -13.39 2.76
N GLY A 308 14.66 -14.24 1.80
CA GLY A 308 13.73 -15.21 1.24
C GLY A 308 14.36 -16.08 0.16
N THR A 309 13.61 -16.34 -0.90
CA THR A 309 14.07 -17.16 -2.03
C THR A 309 13.74 -16.53 -3.38
N GLY A 310 14.60 -16.77 -4.36
CA GLY A 310 14.34 -16.46 -5.77
C GLY A 310 13.33 -17.45 -6.35
N VAL A 311 12.33 -16.91 -7.02
CA VAL A 311 11.26 -17.66 -7.69
C VAL A 311 11.24 -17.23 -9.16
N GLY A 312 11.59 -18.16 -10.05
CA GLY A 312 11.60 -17.92 -11.49
C GLY A 312 10.25 -18.28 -12.12
N SER A 313 9.76 -17.44 -13.04
CA SER A 313 8.75 -17.88 -14.02
C SER A 313 9.37 -18.84 -15.05
N ALA A 314 8.57 -19.50 -15.88
CA ALA A 314 9.02 -20.55 -16.81
C ALA A 314 10.16 -20.14 -17.77
N ASN A 315 10.36 -18.82 -18.00
CA ASN A 315 11.39 -18.27 -18.87
C ASN A 315 12.61 -17.72 -18.11
N ILE A 316 12.67 -17.84 -16.79
CA ILE A 316 13.86 -17.50 -16.00
C ILE A 316 14.76 -18.74 -15.93
N GLY A 317 16.00 -18.59 -16.43
CA GLY A 317 16.99 -19.66 -16.44
C GLY A 317 17.88 -19.61 -15.19
N ASP A 318 19.18 -19.46 -15.43
CA ASP A 318 20.19 -19.52 -14.39
C ASP A 318 20.58 -18.13 -13.85
N TYR A 319 21.19 -18.12 -12.67
CA TYR A 319 21.89 -16.98 -12.11
C TYR A 319 23.41 -17.22 -12.05
N ILE A 320 24.14 -16.12 -12.02
CA ILE A 320 25.58 -16.04 -11.83
C ILE A 320 25.91 -15.03 -10.73
N THR A 321 27.01 -15.26 -10.02
CA THR A 321 27.56 -14.31 -9.04
C THR A 321 28.94 -13.85 -9.48
N PHE A 322 29.32 -12.64 -9.09
CA PHE A 322 30.68 -12.15 -9.31
C PHE A 322 31.54 -12.50 -8.09
N THR A 323 32.79 -12.91 -8.34
CA THR A 323 33.77 -13.17 -7.29
C THR A 323 34.81 -12.06 -7.30
N GLU A 324 34.69 -11.13 -6.36
CA GLU A 324 35.49 -9.89 -6.30
C GLU A 324 36.99 -10.16 -6.13
N SER A 325 37.38 -11.23 -5.44
CA SER A 325 38.80 -11.54 -5.20
C SER A 325 39.55 -11.97 -6.45
N THR A 326 38.84 -12.50 -7.46
CA THR A 326 39.43 -13.05 -8.69
C THR A 326 38.97 -12.35 -9.96
N ASP A 327 38.01 -11.41 -9.84
CA ASP A 327 37.33 -10.74 -10.95
C ASP A 327 36.71 -11.71 -11.96
N THR A 328 36.05 -12.75 -11.46
CA THR A 328 35.43 -13.78 -12.32
C THR A 328 33.96 -14.00 -12.00
N TRP A 329 33.19 -14.33 -13.03
CA TRP A 329 31.82 -14.83 -12.88
C TRP A 329 31.84 -16.30 -12.49
N SER A 330 30.97 -16.69 -11.56
CA SER A 330 30.77 -18.08 -11.18
C SER A 330 30.17 -18.90 -12.33
N ALA A 331 30.23 -20.23 -12.19
CA ALA A 331 29.37 -21.10 -12.99
C ALA A 331 27.89 -20.76 -12.75
N ALA A 332 27.08 -20.91 -13.79
CA ALA A 332 25.65 -20.69 -13.75
C ALA A 332 24.94 -21.75 -12.89
N ALA A 333 23.93 -21.34 -12.12
CA ALA A 333 23.11 -22.20 -11.27
C ALA A 333 21.63 -21.81 -11.39
N ALA A 334 20.70 -22.73 -11.12
CA ALA A 334 19.27 -22.46 -11.28
C ALA A 334 18.78 -21.31 -10.39
N PHE A 335 18.08 -20.32 -10.95
CA PHE A 335 17.55 -19.19 -10.18
C PHE A 335 16.45 -19.58 -9.19
N SER A 336 15.58 -20.52 -9.58
CA SER A 336 14.52 -21.00 -8.70
C SER A 336 15.13 -21.74 -7.50
N GLY A 337 14.89 -21.22 -6.29
CA GLY A 337 15.49 -21.74 -5.06
C GLY A 337 16.79 -21.04 -4.65
N LEU A 338 17.23 -19.99 -5.37
CA LEU A 338 18.29 -19.10 -4.90
C LEU A 338 17.94 -18.58 -3.50
N ALA A 339 18.83 -18.77 -2.53
CA ALA A 339 18.79 -18.07 -1.25
C ALA A 339 19.73 -16.85 -1.34
N PRO A 340 19.19 -15.63 -1.55
CA PRO A 340 20.02 -14.46 -1.78
C PRO A 340 20.63 -13.93 -0.47
N ASP A 341 21.91 -13.56 -0.53
CA ASP A 341 22.61 -12.84 0.52
C ASP A 341 22.15 -11.37 0.50
N PHE A 342 22.02 -10.77 1.68
CA PHE A 342 21.65 -9.35 1.79
C PHE A 342 22.67 -8.47 1.06
N GLY A 343 22.17 -7.55 0.21
CA GLY A 343 22.97 -6.54 -0.47
C GLY A 343 23.91 -7.05 -1.57
N LYS A 344 23.93 -8.36 -1.85
CA LYS A 344 24.74 -8.97 -2.92
C LYS A 344 24.09 -8.83 -4.29
N GLY A 345 24.91 -8.61 -5.31
CA GLY A 345 24.47 -8.57 -6.71
C GLY A 345 24.45 -9.96 -7.37
N TYR A 346 23.48 -10.17 -8.25
CA TYR A 346 23.32 -11.39 -9.05
C TYR A 346 23.07 -11.03 -10.51
N GLY A 347 23.62 -11.80 -11.46
CA GLY A 347 23.21 -11.75 -12.86
C GLY A 347 22.20 -12.85 -13.14
N VAL A 348 21.00 -12.54 -13.61
CA VAL A 348 19.94 -13.54 -13.90
C VAL A 348 19.65 -13.57 -15.39
N GLN A 349 19.76 -14.76 -15.98
CA GLN A 349 19.56 -14.98 -17.41
C GLN A 349 18.09 -15.31 -17.71
N VAL A 350 17.51 -14.60 -18.68
CA VAL A 350 16.17 -14.88 -19.21
C VAL A 350 16.31 -15.69 -20.50
N ALA A 351 15.67 -16.87 -20.54
CA ALA A 351 15.83 -17.88 -21.59
C ALA A 351 15.47 -17.36 -22.99
N ALA A 352 16.08 -17.98 -24.01
CA ALA A 352 16.07 -17.51 -25.39
C ALA A 352 14.87 -17.93 -26.25
N GLY A 353 13.84 -18.56 -25.66
CA GLY A 353 12.84 -19.35 -26.39
C GLY A 353 11.63 -18.60 -26.95
N GLY A 354 11.32 -17.38 -26.48
CA GLY A 354 10.14 -16.67 -26.97
C GLY A 354 10.44 -15.59 -28.02
N THR A 355 9.35 -15.10 -28.60
CA THR A 355 9.37 -13.92 -29.47
C THR A 355 9.59 -12.69 -28.59
N HIS A 356 10.40 -11.71 -29.02
CA HIS A 356 10.55 -10.43 -28.30
C HIS A 356 9.19 -9.93 -27.80
N GLY A 357 9.00 -9.83 -26.47
CA GLY A 357 7.73 -9.42 -25.86
C GLY A 357 6.96 -10.50 -25.10
N THR A 358 7.45 -11.75 -25.00
CA THR A 358 6.87 -12.70 -24.05
C THR A 358 7.19 -12.26 -22.61
N PRO A 359 6.22 -12.09 -21.70
CA PRO A 359 6.49 -11.63 -20.36
C PRO A 359 7.31 -12.65 -19.56
N ALA A 360 8.47 -12.26 -19.05
CA ALA A 360 9.15 -12.97 -17.97
C ALA A 360 9.06 -12.13 -16.69
N THR A 361 8.94 -12.81 -15.56
CA THR A 361 8.95 -12.16 -14.24
C THR A 361 10.03 -12.79 -13.40
N ILE A 362 10.95 -11.96 -12.94
CA ILE A 362 11.91 -12.29 -11.88
C ILE A 362 11.22 -11.93 -10.57
N SER A 363 11.14 -12.88 -9.64
CA SER A 363 10.50 -12.66 -8.34
C SER A 363 11.40 -13.11 -7.21
N PHE A 364 11.31 -12.40 -6.09
CA PHE A 364 11.78 -12.90 -4.80
C PHE A 364 10.62 -12.91 -3.81
N THR A 365 10.50 -13.98 -3.04
CA THR A 365 9.47 -14.14 -2.00
C THR A 365 10.11 -14.39 -0.64
N GLY A 366 9.70 -13.62 0.36
CA GLY A 366 10.23 -13.69 1.72
C GLY A 366 9.82 -12.49 2.57
N THR A 367 10.57 -12.20 3.63
CA THR A 367 10.36 -11.01 4.45
C THR A 367 11.03 -9.81 3.80
N LEU A 368 10.34 -8.68 3.67
CA LEU A 368 10.95 -7.46 3.13
C LEU A 368 12.14 -7.01 3.97
N ASN A 369 13.21 -6.65 3.29
CA ASN A 369 14.35 -5.98 3.90
C ASN A 369 13.97 -4.50 4.05
N ASN A 370 13.28 -4.14 5.12
CA ASN A 370 12.78 -2.78 5.37
C ASN A 370 12.89 -2.33 6.85
N SER A 371 13.56 -3.15 7.66
CA SER A 371 13.84 -2.89 9.07
C SER A 371 14.68 -1.62 9.27
N PRO A 372 14.53 -0.89 10.41
CA PRO A 372 15.35 0.27 10.76
C PRO A 372 16.84 -0.01 10.96
N ALA A 373 17.23 -1.25 11.23
CA ALA A 373 18.63 -1.57 11.50
C ALA A 373 19.47 -1.48 10.22
N ALA A 374 20.60 -0.77 10.32
CA ALA A 374 21.62 -0.79 9.26
C ALA A 374 22.23 -2.20 9.16
N GLN A 375 22.56 -2.60 7.93
CA GLN A 375 23.19 -3.90 7.66
C GLN A 375 24.40 -3.69 6.75
N THR A 376 25.38 -4.59 6.88
CA THR A 376 26.66 -4.45 6.20
C THR A 376 26.95 -5.60 5.25
N VAL A 377 27.58 -5.28 4.13
CA VAL A 377 28.17 -6.24 3.19
C VAL A 377 29.67 -6.05 3.15
N GLY A 378 30.44 -7.12 3.30
CA GLY A 378 31.89 -7.05 3.20
C GLY A 378 32.34 -6.69 1.80
N MET A 379 33.26 -5.72 1.68
CA MET A 379 33.90 -5.35 0.43
C MET A 379 35.34 -5.88 0.37
N THR A 380 35.75 -6.26 -0.83
CA THR A 380 37.10 -6.77 -1.11
C THR A 380 37.87 -5.79 -2.00
N ILE A 381 39.18 -5.69 -1.75
CA ILE A 381 40.13 -5.02 -2.65
C ILE A 381 40.73 -6.11 -3.55
N GLY A 382 39.89 -6.59 -4.48
CA GLY A 382 40.28 -7.55 -5.52
C GLY A 382 41.23 -6.96 -6.55
N LYS A 383 41.44 -7.67 -7.67
CA LYS A 383 42.36 -7.24 -8.74
C LYS A 383 42.01 -5.85 -9.29
N ASN A 384 40.73 -5.55 -9.52
CA ASN A 384 40.28 -4.22 -9.93
C ASN A 384 39.38 -3.49 -8.90
N GLN A 385 39.20 -4.05 -7.70
CA GLN A 385 38.52 -3.42 -6.54
C GLN A 385 37.01 -3.14 -6.69
N PHE A 386 36.39 -3.54 -7.80
CA PHE A 386 34.93 -3.42 -7.94
C PHE A 386 34.21 -4.54 -7.17
N ASN A 387 33.15 -4.15 -6.49
CA ASN A 387 32.29 -5.03 -5.71
C ASN A 387 30.88 -5.00 -6.32
N PHE A 388 30.29 -6.17 -6.55
CA PHE A 388 28.97 -6.27 -7.17
C PHE A 388 27.88 -6.34 -6.11
N LEU A 389 27.15 -5.24 -5.96
CA LEU A 389 26.11 -5.09 -4.97
C LEU A 389 24.72 -5.11 -5.62
N GLY A 390 23.72 -5.39 -4.82
CA GLY A 390 22.31 -5.35 -5.21
C GLY A 390 21.54 -4.46 -4.27
N ASN A 391 20.59 -3.67 -4.78
CA ASN A 391 19.72 -2.91 -3.90
C ASN A 391 18.90 -3.89 -3.02
N PRO A 392 19.12 -3.89 -1.70
CA PRO A 392 18.49 -4.86 -0.83
C PRO A 392 17.12 -4.40 -0.36
N TYR A 393 16.62 -3.21 -0.73
CA TYR A 393 15.38 -2.64 -0.20
C TYR A 393 14.23 -2.69 -1.22
N PRO A 394 12.96 -2.74 -0.75
CA PRO A 394 11.78 -2.55 -1.60
C PRO A 394 11.55 -1.06 -1.97
N SER A 395 12.61 -0.28 -2.09
CA SER A 395 12.59 1.16 -2.36
C SER A 395 13.82 1.54 -3.19
N TYR A 396 13.84 2.72 -3.79
CA TYR A 396 15.04 3.21 -4.45
C TYR A 396 16.13 3.52 -3.42
N LEU A 397 17.38 3.32 -3.80
CA LEU A 397 18.54 3.88 -3.11
C LEU A 397 18.96 5.16 -3.82
N SER A 398 19.20 6.23 -3.05
CA SER A 398 19.83 7.43 -3.62
C SER A 398 21.35 7.26 -3.69
N SER A 399 21.94 7.48 -4.87
CA SER A 399 23.39 7.47 -5.04
C SER A 399 24.12 8.43 -4.09
N ALA A 400 23.53 9.59 -3.81
CA ALA A 400 24.17 10.61 -2.99
C ALA A 400 24.36 10.13 -1.55
N THR A 401 23.39 9.37 -1.02
CA THR A 401 23.48 8.82 0.34
C THR A 401 24.27 7.52 0.38
N VAL A 402 24.18 6.69 -0.67
CA VAL A 402 24.98 5.46 -0.85
C VAL A 402 26.48 5.74 -0.83
N LEU A 403 26.92 6.84 -1.47
CA LEU A 403 28.35 7.15 -1.63
C LEU A 403 28.92 8.03 -0.50
N ALA A 404 28.10 8.56 0.40
CA ALA A 404 28.55 9.55 1.40
C ALA A 404 29.58 9.03 2.44
N GLY A 405 29.75 7.71 2.58
CA GLY A 405 30.59 7.10 3.63
C GLY A 405 32.10 7.12 3.38
N GLY A 406 32.57 7.44 2.17
CA GLY A 406 33.99 7.51 1.83
C GLY A 406 34.73 6.17 1.70
N ASP A 407 34.11 5.05 2.10
CA ASP A 407 34.65 3.69 1.93
C ASP A 407 34.75 3.25 0.45
N VAL A 408 34.01 3.94 -0.42
CA VAL A 408 33.95 3.68 -1.87
C VAL A 408 34.27 4.95 -2.65
N GLU A 409 34.71 4.79 -3.89
CA GLU A 409 34.82 5.89 -4.85
C GLU A 409 33.46 6.59 -5.01
N GLN A 410 33.43 7.91 -5.22
CA GLN A 410 32.21 8.72 -5.37
C GLN A 410 31.54 8.49 -6.74
N SER A 411 31.44 7.25 -7.18
CA SER A 411 30.84 6.84 -8.43
C SER A 411 30.12 5.51 -8.29
N LEU A 412 29.03 5.37 -9.04
CA LEU A 412 28.30 4.13 -9.19
C LEU A 412 28.39 3.66 -10.63
N TRP A 413 28.43 2.33 -10.80
CA TRP A 413 28.30 1.74 -12.12
C TRP A 413 27.11 0.80 -12.15
N PHE A 414 26.26 0.95 -13.16
CA PHE A 414 25.12 0.06 -13.36
C PHE A 414 24.92 -0.20 -14.85
N TYR A 415 24.50 -1.42 -15.16
CA TYR A 415 24.17 -1.81 -16.52
C TYR A 415 22.70 -1.50 -16.76
N THR A 416 22.42 -0.60 -17.69
CA THR A 416 21.06 -0.13 -17.94
C THR A 416 20.83 0.15 -19.42
N ARG A 417 19.56 0.33 -19.78
CA ARG A 417 19.13 0.69 -21.13
C ARG A 417 19.53 2.13 -21.42
N THR A 418 20.13 2.38 -22.59
CA THR A 418 20.62 3.71 -22.97
C THR A 418 20.00 4.28 -24.25
N ALA A 419 19.18 3.52 -24.97
CA ALA A 419 18.44 4.03 -26.14
C ALA A 419 17.05 3.39 -26.26
N THR A 420 16.08 4.17 -26.77
CA THR A 420 14.68 3.72 -26.90
C THR A 420 14.34 3.16 -28.28
N THR A 421 14.99 3.56 -29.37
CA THR A 421 14.75 3.06 -30.75
C THR A 421 15.83 3.57 -31.72
N PRO A 422 16.13 2.91 -32.86
CA PRO A 422 15.55 1.66 -33.36
C PRO A 422 16.20 0.40 -32.75
N GLU A 423 17.33 0.54 -32.06
CA GLU A 423 18.06 -0.56 -31.42
C GLU A 423 18.13 -0.31 -29.91
N VAL A 424 17.65 -1.27 -29.12
CA VAL A 424 17.73 -1.20 -27.67
C VAL A 424 19.16 -1.51 -27.25
N LYS A 425 19.89 -0.51 -26.76
CA LYS A 425 21.28 -0.66 -26.29
C LYS A 425 21.32 -0.75 -24.77
N TYR A 426 22.16 -1.66 -24.28
CA TYR A 426 22.49 -1.79 -22.86
C TYR A 426 23.99 -1.70 -22.69
N GLN A 427 24.42 -0.85 -21.77
CA GLN A 427 25.82 -0.63 -21.47
C GLN A 427 25.98 -0.24 -20.01
N PHE A 428 27.21 -0.35 -19.53
CA PHE A 428 27.56 0.16 -18.23
C PHE A 428 27.60 1.69 -18.26
N ILE A 429 26.92 2.27 -17.28
CA ILE A 429 26.88 3.70 -17.04
C ILE A 429 27.67 4.00 -15.78
N THR A 430 28.57 4.97 -15.85
CA THR A 430 29.20 5.61 -14.70
C THR A 430 28.36 6.81 -14.30
N TYR A 431 27.94 6.88 -13.04
CA TYR A 431 27.27 8.04 -12.46
C TYR A 431 28.09 8.60 -11.31
N ASN A 432 28.46 9.88 -11.38
CA ASN A 432 29.21 10.57 -10.34
C ASN A 432 28.37 11.74 -9.76
N PRO A 433 27.77 11.59 -8.56
CA PRO A 433 27.01 12.67 -7.93
C PRO A 433 27.87 13.87 -7.53
N ALA A 434 29.13 13.65 -7.12
CA ALA A 434 30.05 14.72 -6.69
C ALA A 434 30.35 15.70 -7.83
N SER A 435 30.41 15.21 -9.06
CA SER A 435 30.56 16.03 -10.28
C SER A 435 29.30 16.80 -10.70
N GLY A 436 28.26 16.82 -9.85
CA GLY A 436 26.94 17.40 -10.17
C GLY A 436 26.05 16.47 -11.01
N GLY A 437 26.24 15.15 -10.88
CA GLY A 437 25.42 14.13 -11.56
C GLY A 437 25.87 13.81 -12.99
N THR A 438 27.17 13.86 -13.28
CA THR A 438 27.68 13.49 -14.62
C THR A 438 27.40 12.00 -14.88
N VAL A 439 26.90 11.71 -16.08
CA VAL A 439 26.56 10.39 -16.58
C VAL A 439 27.47 10.07 -17.77
N ILE A 440 28.12 8.89 -17.77
CA ILE A 440 29.01 8.45 -18.85
C ILE A 440 28.70 7.01 -19.25
N PRO A 441 28.46 6.72 -20.53
CA PRO A 441 28.21 7.68 -21.62
C PRO A 441 26.92 8.47 -21.37
N GLU A 442 26.84 9.68 -21.94
CA GLU A 442 25.66 10.53 -21.77
C GLU A 442 24.38 9.81 -22.17
N THR A 443 23.49 9.69 -21.19
CA THR A 443 22.24 8.97 -21.32
C THR A 443 21.18 9.77 -20.58
N GLU A 444 20.13 10.16 -21.31
CA GLU A 444 19.01 10.88 -20.70
C GLU A 444 18.27 9.99 -19.69
N GLY A 445 17.75 10.63 -18.63
CA GLY A 445 16.90 9.95 -17.64
C GLY A 445 17.65 9.12 -16.60
N ILE A 446 18.98 9.21 -16.54
CA ILE A 446 19.79 8.63 -15.46
C ILE A 446 19.91 9.65 -14.33
N ASP A 447 19.40 9.28 -13.15
CA ASP A 447 19.32 10.14 -11.96
C ASP A 447 20.20 9.66 -10.80
N GLY A 448 20.92 8.55 -11.00
CA GLY A 448 21.74 7.89 -9.98
C GLY A 448 20.94 7.06 -8.99
N ASN A 449 19.61 7.04 -9.04
CA ASN A 449 18.83 6.21 -8.13
C ASN A 449 18.88 4.74 -8.57
N VAL A 450 19.17 3.85 -7.62
CA VAL A 450 19.17 2.40 -7.86
C VAL A 450 17.79 1.86 -7.52
N ALA A 451 17.08 1.33 -8.51
CA ALA A 451 15.71 0.83 -8.34
C ALA A 451 15.64 -0.41 -7.42
N PRO A 452 14.46 -0.73 -6.87
CA PRO A 452 14.26 -2.03 -6.21
C PRO A 452 14.68 -3.16 -7.14
N MET A 453 15.30 -4.19 -6.57
CA MET A 453 15.89 -5.32 -7.31
C MET A 453 17.01 -4.96 -8.29
N GLN A 454 17.48 -3.72 -8.41
CA GLN A 454 18.56 -3.41 -9.37
C GLN A 454 19.95 -3.69 -8.77
N GLY A 455 20.79 -4.35 -9.57
CA GLY A 455 22.22 -4.54 -9.29
C GLY A 455 23.05 -3.33 -9.70
N PHE A 456 24.11 -3.06 -8.94
CA PHE A 456 25.03 -1.95 -9.17
C PHE A 456 26.42 -2.30 -8.64
N TRP A 457 27.40 -1.49 -9.01
CA TRP A 457 28.79 -1.69 -8.64
C TRP A 457 29.31 -0.47 -7.93
N VAL A 458 30.20 -0.73 -6.99
CA VAL A 458 31.01 0.27 -6.29
C VAL A 458 32.47 -0.17 -6.36
N LYS A 459 33.38 0.80 -6.28
CA LYS A 459 34.81 0.51 -6.17
C LYS A 459 35.25 0.81 -4.74
N ALA A 460 35.78 -0.19 -4.06
CA ALA A 460 36.19 -0.05 -2.67
C ALA A 460 37.54 0.66 -2.56
N ASN A 461 37.64 1.65 -1.67
CA ASN A 461 38.89 2.35 -1.37
C ASN A 461 39.76 1.53 -0.41
N THR A 462 39.13 0.78 0.49
CA THR A 462 39.77 -0.13 1.44
C THR A 462 38.95 -1.41 1.62
N ALA A 463 39.57 -2.47 2.13
CA ALA A 463 38.83 -3.66 2.51
C ALA A 463 38.05 -3.34 3.80
N SER A 464 36.77 -3.01 3.64
CA SER A 464 35.87 -2.59 4.72
C SER A 464 34.46 -3.13 4.49
N ASN A 465 33.48 -2.62 5.24
CA ASN A 465 32.08 -3.01 5.13
C ASN A 465 31.28 -1.89 4.48
N PHE A 466 30.55 -2.20 3.41
CA PHE A 466 29.54 -1.30 2.87
C PHE A 466 28.28 -1.34 3.76
N THR A 467 27.86 -0.21 4.29
CA THR A 467 26.71 -0.13 5.20
C THR A 467 25.47 0.36 4.47
N PHE A 468 24.45 -0.49 4.34
CA PHE A 468 23.11 -0.10 3.93
C PHE A 468 22.33 0.43 5.13
N SER A 469 21.74 1.62 4.99
CA SER A 469 20.91 2.24 6.04
C SER A 469 19.57 2.72 5.49
N ASN A 470 18.57 2.83 6.38
CA ASN A 470 17.26 3.36 5.99
C ASN A 470 17.28 4.81 5.49
N ALA A 471 18.30 5.60 5.86
CA ALA A 471 18.48 6.95 5.34
C ALA A 471 18.75 6.98 3.82
N MET A 472 19.13 5.83 3.23
CA MET A 472 19.36 5.71 1.79
C MET A 472 18.08 5.46 0.99
N ARG A 473 16.98 5.07 1.66
CA ARG A 473 15.73 4.67 1.02
C ARG A 473 14.92 5.87 0.56
N SER A 474 14.39 5.78 -0.65
CA SER A 474 13.50 6.78 -1.23
C SER A 474 12.46 6.15 -2.13
N HIS A 475 11.35 6.85 -2.32
CA HIS A 475 10.47 6.58 -3.44
C HIS A 475 11.09 7.19 -4.69
N LYS A 476 10.63 6.77 -5.86
CA LYS A 476 11.03 7.45 -7.10
C LYS A 476 10.56 8.90 -7.05
N VAL A 477 11.49 9.85 -7.11
CA VAL A 477 11.17 11.28 -7.11
C VAL A 477 10.81 11.72 -8.54
N GLY A 478 9.52 11.60 -8.89
CA GLY A 478 8.90 12.25 -10.07
C GLY A 478 9.33 11.80 -11.48
N SER A 479 8.52 12.21 -12.45
CA SER A 479 8.84 12.35 -13.88
C SER A 479 9.00 13.83 -14.27
N ALA A 480 9.27 14.69 -13.29
CA ALA A 480 9.47 16.12 -13.52
C ALA A 480 10.87 16.31 -14.12
N ALA A 481 10.90 16.93 -15.30
CA ALA A 481 12.12 17.31 -15.99
C ALA A 481 13.19 17.79 -14.99
N PHE A 482 14.33 17.10 -14.99
CA PHE A 482 15.57 17.59 -14.43
C PHE A 482 15.93 18.89 -15.14
N ARG A 483 15.36 20.02 -14.70
CA ARG A 483 16.12 21.25 -14.77
C ARG A 483 17.11 21.13 -13.63
N ALA A 484 18.33 20.72 -13.99
CA ALA A 484 19.49 21.00 -13.16
C ALA A 484 19.40 22.45 -12.67
N PRO A 485 19.85 22.76 -11.44
CA PRO A 485 20.17 24.14 -11.07
C PRO A 485 20.91 24.78 -12.25
N GLN A 486 20.54 26.03 -12.58
CA GLN A 486 21.13 26.83 -13.66
C GLN A 486 22.59 26.44 -13.87
N ALA A 487 22.90 25.88 -15.04
CA ALA A 487 24.24 25.44 -15.37
C ALA A 487 25.21 26.59 -15.04
N SER A 488 26.06 26.41 -14.03
CA SER A 488 27.42 26.89 -14.22
C SER A 488 27.86 26.22 -15.51
N GLU A 489 28.17 27.00 -16.54
CA GLU A 489 28.72 26.48 -17.79
C GLU A 489 29.99 25.70 -17.43
N LYS A 490 29.83 24.39 -17.20
CA LYS A 490 30.96 23.51 -16.98
C LYS A 490 31.59 23.35 -18.34
N GLN A 491 32.84 23.76 -18.47
CA GLN A 491 33.62 23.39 -19.63
C GLN A 491 33.83 21.89 -19.52
N VAL A 492 33.30 21.15 -20.48
CA VAL A 492 33.43 19.70 -20.55
C VAL A 492 34.15 19.36 -21.85
N LEU A 493 35.28 18.68 -21.73
CA LEU A 493 35.94 18.06 -22.86
C LEU A 493 35.55 16.58 -22.88
N ARG A 494 34.95 16.13 -23.98
CA ARG A 494 34.64 14.73 -24.22
C ARG A 494 35.47 14.20 -25.36
N LEU A 495 36.22 13.15 -25.10
CA LEU A 495 37.03 12.45 -26.08
C LEU A 495 36.40 11.09 -26.32
N GLN A 496 35.78 10.93 -27.48
CA GLN A 496 35.23 9.66 -27.92
C GLN A 496 36.10 9.06 -29.01
N VAL A 497 36.49 7.79 -28.84
CA VAL A 497 37.14 6.99 -29.88
C VAL A 497 36.17 5.89 -30.28
N SER A 498 35.90 5.72 -31.59
CA SER A 498 35.02 4.66 -32.09
C SER A 498 35.54 4.07 -33.39
N ASN A 499 35.30 2.77 -33.57
CA ASN A 499 35.53 2.07 -34.83
C ASN A 499 34.21 1.70 -35.54
N GLY A 500 33.09 2.31 -35.16
CA GLY A 500 31.75 2.02 -35.69
C GLY A 500 31.06 0.79 -35.09
N THR A 501 31.78 -0.06 -34.35
CA THR A 501 31.23 -1.23 -33.63
C THR A 501 31.37 -1.09 -32.11
N LEU A 502 32.52 -0.60 -31.68
CA LEU A 502 32.86 -0.27 -30.29
C LEU A 502 33.12 1.23 -30.20
N SER A 503 32.81 1.79 -29.03
CA SER A 503 33.14 3.17 -28.70
C SER A 503 33.63 3.26 -27.27
N ASP A 504 34.49 4.22 -27.02
CA ASP A 504 35.08 4.48 -25.71
C ASP A 504 35.16 5.99 -25.46
N GLU A 505 34.92 6.42 -24.23
CA GLU A 505 34.69 7.84 -23.89
C GLU A 505 35.44 8.26 -22.63
N ALA A 506 36.25 9.31 -22.74
CA ALA A 506 36.83 10.04 -21.61
C ALA A 506 36.16 11.39 -21.46
N VAL A 507 35.81 11.76 -20.22
CA VAL A 507 35.22 13.07 -19.90
C VAL A 507 36.13 13.80 -18.93
N MET A 508 36.53 15.02 -19.29
CA MET A 508 37.26 15.95 -18.44
C MET A 508 36.35 17.13 -18.14
N LEU A 509 36.11 17.41 -16.86
CA LEU A 509 35.31 18.53 -16.40
C LEU A 509 36.22 19.57 -15.76
N PHE A 510 36.07 20.83 -16.18
CA PHE A 510 36.77 21.96 -15.58
C PHE A 510 35.81 22.74 -14.68
N SER A 511 36.24 23.01 -13.45
CA SER A 511 35.45 23.69 -12.43
C SER A 511 36.37 24.36 -11.41
N GLU A 512 36.03 25.56 -10.96
CA GLU A 512 36.76 26.25 -9.88
C GLU A 512 36.76 25.47 -8.56
N ASN A 513 35.81 24.55 -8.38
CA ASN A 513 35.67 23.68 -7.20
C ASN A 513 36.13 22.23 -7.48
N ALA A 514 36.92 21.99 -8.53
CA ALA A 514 37.45 20.67 -8.84
C ALA A 514 38.22 20.08 -7.65
N ASN A 515 37.94 18.82 -7.31
CA ASN A 515 38.66 18.08 -6.27
C ASN A 515 38.89 16.62 -6.69
N SER A 516 39.66 15.88 -5.90
CA SER A 516 40.00 14.47 -6.18
C SER A 516 38.79 13.53 -6.23
N ASP A 517 37.71 13.88 -5.54
CA ASP A 517 36.52 13.04 -5.39
C ASP A 517 35.64 13.06 -6.64
N TRP A 518 35.93 13.95 -7.58
CA TRP A 518 35.29 13.99 -8.89
C TRP A 518 35.87 12.99 -9.87
N ASN A 519 36.98 12.34 -9.50
CA ASN A 519 37.57 11.31 -10.34
C ASN A 519 36.72 10.04 -10.32
N SER A 520 36.53 9.46 -11.50
CA SER A 520 35.77 8.22 -11.70
C SER A 520 36.60 7.22 -12.49
N SER A 521 36.80 6.03 -11.93
CA SER A 521 37.45 4.89 -12.55
C SER A 521 36.58 4.29 -13.67
N LYS A 522 37.22 3.71 -14.69
CA LYS A 522 36.52 2.90 -15.68
C LYS A 522 36.15 1.54 -15.09
N MET A 523 34.91 1.11 -15.35
CA MET A 523 34.46 -0.23 -15.01
C MET A 523 35.26 -1.29 -15.77
N MET A 524 35.56 -2.42 -15.12
CA MET A 524 36.33 -3.51 -15.69
C MET A 524 35.81 -3.91 -17.09
N ASN A 525 36.66 -3.80 -18.09
CA ASN A 525 36.54 -4.54 -19.34
C ASN A 525 37.98 -4.83 -19.79
N GLU A 526 38.36 -6.09 -19.93
CA GLU A 526 39.70 -6.44 -20.36
C GLU A 526 39.91 -5.98 -21.82
N GLY A 527 40.62 -4.86 -21.97
CA GLY A 527 40.97 -4.27 -23.26
C GLY A 527 41.40 -2.81 -23.12
N LEU A 528 42.72 -2.59 -22.99
CA LEU A 528 43.44 -1.31 -23.09
C LEU A 528 42.87 -0.13 -22.27
N ASN A 529 43.50 0.09 -21.10
CA ASN A 529 43.22 1.18 -20.17
C ASN A 529 43.61 2.56 -20.72
N ILE A 530 42.67 3.47 -21.00
CA ILE A 530 42.86 4.93 -20.84
C ILE A 530 41.53 5.65 -20.52
N TYR A 531 40.92 5.52 -19.33
CA TYR A 531 39.79 6.40 -18.97
C TYR A 531 39.73 6.73 -17.48
N THR A 532 39.62 8.02 -17.20
CA THR A 532 39.49 8.64 -15.88
C THR A 532 38.60 9.86 -16.11
N VAL A 533 37.56 10.07 -15.31
CA VAL A 533 37.14 11.47 -15.11
C VAL A 533 38.28 12.11 -14.34
N LYS A 534 38.92 13.11 -14.93
CA LYS A 534 39.96 13.87 -14.24
C LYS A 534 39.45 15.27 -14.08
N ALA A 535 39.18 15.68 -12.84
CA ALA A 535 38.99 17.09 -12.54
C ALA A 535 40.38 17.73 -12.50
N ALA A 536 40.57 18.81 -13.26
CA ALA A 536 41.81 19.57 -13.34
C ALA A 536 41.53 21.03 -13.01
#